data_AF-A0A2V8G2B8-F1
#
_entry.id   AF-A0A2V8G2B8-F1
#
_cell.length_a   1.000
_cell.length_b   1.000
_cell.length_c   1.000
_cell.angle_alpha   90.00
_cell.angle_beta   90.00
_cell.angle_gamma   90.00
#
_symmetry.space_group_name_H-M   'P 1'
#
loop_
_entity.id
_entity.type
_entity.pdbx_description
1 polymer ?
#
loop_
_entity_poly.entity_id
_entity_poly.type
_entity_poly.pdbx_seq_one_letter_code
_entity_poly.pdbx_strand_id
1 'polypeptide(L)'
;MKRQLVLLGAVMVAMVAGSGAFASAQAKKPAKKAATKRARVFFVEPKNGATVTSPLHMKFGSENIQIAAVPQGDVTTARKGIAHYHVGLDQNCLPAGKNIVKGTPSWVHFGDGKDVFDTQLTP
;
A
#
# COMPACT_ATOMS: atom_id res chain seq x y z
N MET A 1 -5.08 -30.70 -16.65
CA MET A 1 -5.38 -31.16 -18.03
C MET A 1 -4.55 -30.33 -18.99
N LYS A 2 -3.52 -30.92 -19.59
CA LYS A 2 -2.64 -30.28 -20.59
C LYS A 2 -3.22 -30.58 -21.97
N ARG A 3 -3.31 -29.57 -22.85
CA ARG A 3 -3.59 -29.77 -24.27
C ARG A 3 -2.66 -28.88 -25.10
N GLN A 4 -1.87 -29.51 -25.95
CA GLN A 4 -1.09 -28.90 -26.99
C GLN A 4 -1.16 -29.82 -28.22
N LEU A 5 -1.53 -29.28 -29.38
CA LEU A 5 -1.13 -29.64 -30.77
C LEU A 5 -2.01 -28.80 -31.74
N VAL A 6 -1.47 -27.75 -32.36
CA VAL A 6 -0.83 -27.68 -33.70
C VAL A 6 -1.68 -28.23 -34.84
N LEU A 7 -2.00 -27.36 -35.81
CA LEU A 7 -2.24 -27.74 -37.20
C LEU A 7 -1.71 -26.64 -38.12
N LEU A 8 -0.73 -27.04 -38.95
CA LEU A 8 -0.26 -26.35 -40.13
C LEU A 8 -1.40 -26.22 -41.15
N GLY A 9 -1.51 -25.06 -41.76
CA GLY A 9 -2.33 -24.81 -42.94
C GLY A 9 -1.74 -23.67 -43.74
N ALA A 10 -0.79 -24.01 -44.62
CA ALA A 10 -0.30 -23.08 -45.62
C ALA A 10 -1.42 -22.84 -46.66
N VAL A 11 -1.81 -21.59 -46.85
CA VAL A 11 -2.52 -21.16 -48.05
C VAL A 11 -1.76 -19.96 -48.61
N MET A 12 -1.08 -20.21 -49.73
CA MET A 12 -0.63 -19.18 -50.66
C MET A 12 -1.86 -18.47 -51.25
N VAL A 13 -1.95 -17.15 -51.12
CA VAL A 13 -2.83 -16.33 -51.95
C VAL A 13 -2.03 -15.17 -52.53
N ALA A 14 -1.88 -15.25 -53.85
CA ALA A 14 -1.71 -14.21 -54.87
C ALA A 14 -1.27 -12.80 -54.44
N MET A 15 -0.13 -12.39 -55.01
CA MET A 15 0.18 -10.97 -55.24
C MET A 15 -0.85 -10.34 -56.18
N VAL A 16 -1.48 -9.25 -55.73
CA VAL A 16 -2.05 -8.23 -56.60
C VAL A 16 -1.35 -6.92 -56.26
N ALA A 17 -0.62 -6.38 -57.24
CA ALA A 17 0.00 -5.08 -57.18
C ALA A 17 -1.11 -4.01 -57.21
N GLY A 18 -1.21 -3.24 -56.13
CA GLY A 18 -2.09 -2.08 -56.01
C GLY A 18 -1.37 -0.99 -55.25
N SER A 19 -0.91 0.04 -55.96
CA SER A 19 -0.32 1.25 -55.40
C SER A 19 -1.37 2.00 -54.59
N GLY A 20 -1.32 1.87 -53.26
CA GLY A 20 -2.15 2.60 -52.31
C GLY A 20 -1.31 3.01 -51.11
N ALA A 21 -1.35 4.29 -50.76
CA ALA A 21 -0.51 4.90 -49.73
C ALA A 21 -0.60 4.17 -48.38
N PHE A 22 0.54 3.74 -47.86
CA PHE A 22 0.67 3.26 -46.48
C PHE A 22 0.55 4.44 -45.52
N ALA A 23 -0.67 4.75 -45.07
CA ALA A 23 -0.87 5.54 -43.86
C ALA A 23 -0.59 4.63 -42.65
N SER A 24 0.67 4.60 -42.23
CA SER A 24 1.11 3.98 -40.99
C SER A 24 0.47 4.72 -39.81
N ALA A 25 -0.74 4.34 -39.42
CA ALA A 25 -1.31 4.72 -38.13
C ALA A 25 -0.46 4.05 -37.04
N GLN A 26 0.59 4.74 -36.59
CA GLN A 26 1.29 4.39 -35.36
C GLN A 26 0.29 4.54 -34.22
N ALA A 27 -0.37 3.44 -33.87
CA ALA A 27 -1.08 3.33 -32.62
C ALA A 27 -0.07 3.59 -31.51
N LYS A 28 -0.11 4.81 -30.94
CA LYS A 28 0.60 5.14 -29.69
C LYS A 28 0.14 4.12 -28.67
N LYS A 29 0.99 3.13 -28.37
CA LYS A 29 0.81 2.26 -27.21
C LYS A 29 0.56 3.17 -26.00
N PRO A 30 -0.55 3.01 -25.26
CA PRO A 30 -0.75 3.79 -24.06
C PRO A 30 0.48 3.60 -23.18
N ALA A 31 1.15 4.70 -22.84
CA ALA A 31 2.24 4.67 -21.89
C ALA A 31 1.74 3.96 -20.63
N LYS A 32 2.43 2.90 -20.20
CA LYS A 32 2.17 2.29 -18.89
C LYS A 32 2.26 3.43 -17.88
N LYS A 33 1.12 3.81 -17.28
CA LYS A 33 1.11 4.73 -16.13
C LYS A 33 2.11 4.15 -15.14
N ALA A 34 3.14 4.93 -14.80
CA ALA A 34 4.07 4.56 -13.74
C ALA A 34 3.23 4.23 -12.51
N ALA A 35 3.41 3.02 -11.95
CA ALA A 35 2.73 2.65 -10.72
C ALA A 35 3.17 3.65 -9.66
N THR A 36 2.26 4.51 -9.20
CA THR A 36 2.49 5.38 -8.05
C THR A 36 2.86 4.47 -6.89
N LYS A 37 4.07 4.63 -6.34
CA LYS A 37 4.52 3.81 -5.22
C LYS A 37 3.51 3.94 -4.08
N ARG A 38 2.90 2.82 -3.67
CA ARG A 38 1.85 2.81 -2.65
C ARG A 38 2.46 3.17 -1.29
N ALA A 39 1.80 4.08 -0.57
CA ALA A 39 2.13 4.36 0.82
C ALA A 39 1.96 3.09 1.67
N ARG A 40 2.92 2.83 2.56
CA ARG A 40 2.84 1.71 3.50
C ARG A 40 3.48 2.06 4.84
N VAL A 41 2.99 1.40 5.88
CA VAL A 41 3.55 1.38 7.23
C VAL A 41 3.69 -0.06 7.68
N PHE A 42 4.68 -0.36 8.51
CA PHE A 42 4.96 -1.71 8.99
C PHE A 42 5.69 -1.69 10.33
N PHE A 43 5.63 -2.82 11.05
CA PHE A 43 6.44 -3.04 12.24
C PHE A 43 7.87 -3.38 11.82
N VAL A 44 8.84 -2.67 12.39
CA VAL A 44 10.25 -3.08 12.42
C VAL A 44 10.44 -4.00 13.63
N GLU A 45 9.90 -3.60 14.78
CA GLU A 45 9.85 -4.37 16.02
C GLU A 45 8.51 -4.14 16.75
N PRO A 46 7.96 -5.13 17.47
CA PRO A 46 8.40 -6.54 17.48
C PRO A 46 8.14 -7.22 16.14
N LYS A 47 8.84 -8.35 15.89
CA LYS A 47 8.57 -9.19 14.71
C LYS A 47 7.23 -9.91 14.88
N ASN A 48 6.59 -10.21 13.76
CA ASN A 48 5.36 -11.00 13.76
C ASN A 48 5.56 -12.35 14.50
N GLY A 49 4.67 -12.66 15.44
CA GLY A 49 4.73 -13.88 16.27
C GLY A 49 5.72 -13.83 17.44
N ALA A 50 6.34 -12.69 17.74
CA ALA A 50 7.18 -12.55 18.92
C ALA A 50 6.37 -12.61 20.21
N THR A 51 6.91 -13.30 21.22
CA THR A 51 6.45 -13.16 22.61
C THR A 51 7.01 -11.86 23.17
N VAL A 52 6.14 -11.05 23.77
CA VAL A 52 6.49 -9.73 24.33
C VAL A 52 6.10 -9.65 25.80
N THR A 53 6.77 -8.76 26.54
CA THR A 53 6.46 -8.45 27.94
C THR A 53 6.14 -6.97 28.09
N SER A 54 5.48 -6.57 29.18
CA SER A 54 5.30 -5.15 29.51
C SER A 54 6.56 -4.58 30.18
N PRO A 55 7.01 -3.35 29.85
CA PRO A 55 6.51 -2.50 28.76
C PRO A 55 6.86 -3.05 27.37
N LEU A 56 5.90 -2.94 26.44
CA LEU A 56 6.10 -3.32 25.05
C LEU A 56 6.78 -2.17 24.30
N HIS A 57 8.00 -2.45 23.85
CA HIS A 57 8.74 -1.61 22.91
C HIS A 57 8.32 -1.89 21.46
N MET A 58 8.03 -0.84 20.70
CA MET A 58 7.66 -0.93 19.29
C MET A 58 8.44 0.06 18.46
N LYS A 59 8.83 -0.38 17.26
CA LYS A 59 9.45 0.46 16.23
C LYS A 59 8.74 0.28 14.90
N PHE A 60 8.45 1.38 14.23
CA PHE A 60 7.71 1.43 12.98
C PHE A 60 8.57 1.90 11.82
N GLY A 61 8.24 1.40 10.63
CA GLY A 61 8.75 1.89 9.36
C GLY A 61 7.61 2.43 8.50
N SER A 62 7.93 3.38 7.62
CA SER A 62 7.00 3.91 6.64
C SER A 62 7.70 4.16 5.31
N GLU A 63 6.95 4.05 4.21
CA GLU A 63 7.42 4.37 2.87
C GLU A 63 6.38 5.11 2.08
N ASN A 64 6.82 6.08 1.27
CA ASN A 64 5.98 6.93 0.42
C ASN A 64 4.87 7.68 1.19
N ILE A 65 5.10 7.92 2.48
CA ILE A 65 4.25 8.73 3.36
C ILE A 65 5.12 9.39 4.43
N GLN A 66 4.82 10.64 4.78
CA GLN A 66 5.52 11.35 5.84
C GLN A 66 4.84 11.08 7.18
N ILE A 67 5.61 10.77 8.22
CA ILE A 67 5.13 10.73 9.60
C ILE A 67 5.43 12.08 10.25
N ALA A 68 4.44 12.68 10.90
CA ALA A 68 4.62 13.96 11.58
C ALA A 68 3.65 14.11 12.76
N ALA A 69 4.05 14.94 13.73
CA ALA A 69 3.22 15.26 14.86
C ALA A 69 1.85 15.82 14.44
N VAL A 70 0.82 15.46 15.19
CA VAL A 70 -0.51 16.05 15.10
C VAL A 70 -0.42 17.48 15.65
N PRO A 71 -0.85 18.51 14.89
CA PRO A 71 -0.85 19.88 15.36
C PRO A 71 -1.69 20.02 16.63
N GLN A 72 -1.35 21.02 17.45
CA GLN A 72 -2.18 21.38 18.59
C GLN A 72 -3.51 21.98 18.11
N GLY A 73 -4.58 21.73 18.86
CA GLY A 73 -5.94 22.16 18.53
C GLY A 73 -6.72 21.15 17.68
N ASP A 74 -7.91 21.56 17.26
CA ASP A 74 -8.83 20.69 16.52
C ASP A 74 -8.40 20.54 15.06
N VAL A 75 -7.93 19.34 14.73
CA VAL A 75 -7.63 18.96 13.35
C VAL A 75 -8.89 18.37 12.71
N THR A 76 -9.60 19.19 11.93
CA THR A 76 -10.86 18.79 11.26
C THR A 76 -10.64 18.23 9.86
N THR A 77 -9.44 18.40 9.30
CA THR A 77 -9.12 17.96 7.93
C THR A 77 -7.85 17.12 7.88
N ALA A 78 -7.86 16.09 7.02
CA ALA A 78 -6.70 15.25 6.80
C ALA A 78 -5.60 16.04 6.05
N ARG A 79 -4.37 15.98 6.56
CA ARG A 79 -3.21 16.60 5.92
C ARG A 79 -2.68 15.68 4.81
N LYS A 80 -2.67 16.18 3.57
CA LYS A 80 -2.26 15.40 2.40
C LYS A 80 -0.81 14.90 2.54
N GLY A 81 -0.60 13.59 2.37
CA GLY A 81 0.72 12.96 2.38
C GLY A 81 1.35 12.81 3.77
N ILE A 82 0.64 13.18 4.84
CA ILE A 82 1.11 13.11 6.23
C ILE A 82 0.24 12.12 7.01
N ALA A 83 0.89 11.30 7.82
CA ALA A 83 0.27 10.37 8.75
C ALA A 83 0.93 10.41 10.13
N HIS A 84 0.35 9.65 11.04
CA HIS A 84 0.90 9.28 12.33
C HIS A 84 0.49 7.84 12.62
N TYR A 85 1.13 7.19 13.60
CA TYR A 85 0.90 5.77 13.85
C TYR A 85 -0.25 5.54 14.82
N HIS A 86 -1.03 4.48 14.57
CA HIS A 86 -1.98 3.89 15.51
C HIS A 86 -1.72 2.39 15.58
N VAL A 87 -1.84 1.82 16.78
CA VAL A 87 -1.66 0.39 17.00
C VAL A 87 -2.86 -0.16 17.75
N GLY A 88 -3.47 -1.20 17.19
CA GLY A 88 -4.47 -2.00 17.88
C GLY A 88 -3.79 -3.06 18.74
N LEU A 89 -4.02 -3.05 20.05
CA LEU A 89 -3.58 -4.11 20.96
C LEU A 89 -4.74 -5.07 21.20
N ASP A 90 -4.50 -6.36 20.95
CA ASP A 90 -5.53 -7.40 21.01
C ASP A 90 -6.78 -7.07 20.18
N GLN A 91 -6.58 -6.37 19.06
CA GLN A 91 -7.64 -5.97 18.14
C GLN A 91 -7.53 -6.70 16.80
N ASN A 92 -8.69 -6.91 16.19
CA ASN A 92 -8.75 -7.26 14.78
C ASN A 92 -8.35 -6.06 13.91
N CYS A 93 -7.86 -6.35 12.71
CA CYS A 93 -7.56 -5.31 11.71
C CYS A 93 -8.82 -4.47 11.43
N LEU A 94 -8.69 -3.16 11.62
CA LEU A 94 -9.77 -2.23 11.29
C LEU A 94 -9.90 -2.10 9.76
N PRO A 95 -11.10 -2.23 9.17
CA PRO A 95 -11.29 -2.02 7.74
C PRO A 95 -10.89 -0.62 7.30
N ALA A 96 -10.36 -0.50 6.08
CA ALA A 96 -9.98 0.78 5.50
C ALA A 96 -11.16 1.76 5.48
N GLY A 97 -10.90 3.03 5.83
CA GLY A 97 -11.92 4.09 5.86
C GLY A 97 -12.80 4.11 7.12
N LYS A 98 -12.59 3.21 8.08
CA LYS A 98 -13.25 3.29 9.39
C LYS A 98 -12.44 4.18 10.34
N ASN A 99 -13.15 4.83 11.25
CA ASN A 99 -12.54 5.67 12.28
C ASN A 99 -11.88 4.79 13.34
N ILE A 100 -10.66 5.19 13.74
CA ILE A 100 -9.94 4.56 14.83
C ILE A 100 -10.45 5.19 16.13
N VAL A 101 -11.00 4.35 17.01
CA VAL A 101 -11.56 4.79 18.30
C VAL A 101 -10.41 5.18 19.19
N LYS A 102 -10.44 6.39 19.76
CA LYS A 102 -9.38 6.88 20.66
C LYS A 102 -9.45 6.15 22.01
N GLY A 103 -8.35 5.51 22.42
CA GLY A 103 -8.15 5.07 23.80
C GLY A 103 -7.49 3.70 23.97
N THR A 104 -6.74 3.58 25.06
CA THR A 104 -6.28 2.31 25.66
C THR A 104 -7.48 1.66 26.38
N PRO A 105 -7.71 0.34 26.29
CA PRO A 105 -6.78 -0.72 25.90
C PRO A 105 -6.74 -1.07 24.41
N SER A 106 -7.71 -0.64 23.61
CA SER A 106 -7.87 -1.15 22.25
C SER A 106 -6.95 -0.50 21.21
N TRP A 107 -6.87 0.82 21.14
CA TRP A 107 -6.13 1.54 20.08
C TRP A 107 -5.24 2.62 20.66
N VAL A 108 -3.93 2.34 20.67
CA VAL A 108 -2.91 3.28 21.13
C VAL A 108 -2.62 4.29 20.03
N HIS A 109 -2.64 5.57 20.40
CA HIS A 109 -2.46 6.69 19.49
C HIS A 109 -1.07 7.32 19.64
N PHE A 110 -0.32 7.38 18.55
CA PHE A 110 1.03 7.92 18.54
C PHE A 110 1.11 9.19 17.69
N GLY A 111 0.66 10.29 18.29
CA GLY A 111 0.48 11.57 17.60
C GLY A 111 1.70 12.50 17.61
N ASP A 112 2.84 12.10 18.15
CA ASP A 112 4.02 12.98 18.29
C ASP A 112 5.00 12.91 17.10
N GLY A 113 4.71 12.06 16.12
CA GLY A 113 5.51 11.91 14.90
C GLY A 113 6.77 11.07 15.05
N LYS A 114 6.97 10.39 16.19
CA LYS A 114 8.07 9.44 16.37
C LYS A 114 7.81 8.13 15.64
N ASP A 115 8.84 7.29 15.57
CA ASP A 115 8.80 5.94 15.04
C ASP A 115 9.07 4.86 16.10
N VAL A 116 9.39 5.27 17.32
CA VAL A 116 9.68 4.40 18.48
C VAL A 116 8.74 4.74 19.62
N PHE A 117 8.10 3.72 20.20
CA PHE A 117 7.08 3.85 21.22
C PHE A 117 7.15 2.75 22.26
N ASP A 118 6.93 3.13 23.52
CA ASP A 118 6.73 2.20 24.62
C ASP A 118 5.29 2.30 25.10
N THR A 119 4.63 1.15 25.26
CA THR A 119 3.28 1.08 25.84
C THR A 119 3.23 0.04 26.95
N GLN A 120 2.45 0.33 27.98
CA GLN A 120 2.12 -0.69 28.98
C GLN A 120 1.09 -1.64 28.38
N LEU A 121 1.28 -2.94 28.61
CA LEU A 121 0.24 -3.94 28.37
C LEU A 121 -0.58 -4.06 29.65
N THR A 122 -1.90 -3.88 29.53
CA THR A 122 -2.81 -4.23 30.62
C THR A 122 -2.87 -5.76 30.73
N PRO A 123 -2.81 -6.34 31.95
CA PRO A 123 -2.96 -7.77 32.16
C PRO A 123 -4.26 -8.35 31.60
#